data_AF-A0A968V9F1-F1
#
_entry.id   AF-A0A968V9F1-F1
#
_cell.length_a   1.000
_cell.length_b   1.000
_cell.length_c   1.000
_cell.angle_alpha   90.00
_cell.angle_beta   90.00
_cell.angle_gamma   90.00
#
_symmetry.space_group_name_H-M   'P 1'
#
loop_
_entity.id
_entity.type
_entity.pdbx_description
1 polymer ?
#
loop_
_entity_poly.entity_id
_entity_poly.type
_entity_poly.pdbx_seq_one_letter_code
_entity_poly.pdbx_strand_id
1 'polypeptide(L)'
;MTKTLPRIAIVGAGAWGTCLANLAARNGLPVQIWSRRGSESLATVLAEADILISAVAIAGVRGTIAQLQQLEIPPHLTIVTATKGLDPETTQTPYRLWKQGFPQQRSRSLSGQNLSKEINQGLPAATVIA
;
A
#
# COMPACT_ATOMS: atom_id res chain seq x y z
N MET A 1 -19.01 -3.80 -22.37
CA MET A 1 -17.81 -4.34 -21.69
C MET A 1 -17.91 -3.97 -20.22
N THR A 2 -18.10 -4.95 -19.33
CA THR A 2 -18.05 -4.71 -17.89
C THR A 2 -16.60 -4.43 -17.49
N LYS A 3 -16.32 -3.23 -16.96
CA LYS A 3 -14.99 -2.88 -16.47
C LYS A 3 -14.75 -3.64 -15.17
N THR A 4 -13.81 -4.58 -15.15
CA THR A 4 -13.40 -5.27 -13.92
C THR A 4 -12.89 -4.22 -12.91
N LEU A 5 -13.37 -4.29 -11.67
CA LEU A 5 -12.93 -3.39 -10.60
C LEU A 5 -11.49 -3.74 -10.19
N PRO A 6 -10.64 -2.73 -9.91
CA PRO A 6 -9.25 -2.98 -9.51
C PRO A 6 -9.20 -3.65 -8.13
N ARG A 7 -8.33 -4.65 -8.00
CA ARG A 7 -8.07 -5.39 -6.75
C ARG A 7 -6.94 -4.71 -5.97
N ILE A 8 -7.19 -4.38 -4.72
CA ILE A 8 -6.27 -3.64 -3.86
C ILE A 8 -5.66 -4.57 -2.81
N ALA A 9 -4.34 -4.62 -2.78
CA ALA A 9 -3.58 -5.20 -1.68
C ALA A 9 -3.04 -4.10 -0.77
N ILE A 10 -3.33 -4.16 0.53
CA ILE A 10 -2.80 -3.21 1.51
C ILE A 10 -1.76 -3.92 2.35
N VAL A 11 -0.54 -3.39 2.35
CA VAL A 11 0.57 -3.93 3.14
C VAL A 11 0.73 -3.08 4.40
N GLY A 12 0.31 -3.63 5.53
CA GLY A 12 0.38 -3.00 6.85
C GLY A 12 -0.99 -2.79 7.51
N ALA A 13 -1.35 -3.65 8.46
CA ALA A 13 -2.60 -3.58 9.23
C ALA A 13 -2.55 -2.65 10.46
N GLY A 14 -1.89 -1.50 10.33
CA GLY A 14 -1.96 -0.43 11.34
C GLY A 14 -3.21 0.43 11.15
N ALA A 15 -3.40 1.43 12.01
CA ALA A 15 -4.57 2.32 11.96
C ALA A 15 -4.85 2.88 10.56
N TRP A 16 -3.80 3.30 9.84
CA TRP A 16 -3.95 3.85 8.50
C TRP A 16 -4.26 2.80 7.43
N GLY A 17 -3.54 1.69 7.39
CA GLY A 17 -3.80 0.63 6.41
C GLY A 17 -5.18 -0.02 6.60
N THR A 18 -5.61 -0.24 7.85
CA THR A 18 -6.98 -0.71 8.13
C THR A 18 -8.02 0.34 7.72
N CYS A 19 -7.76 1.63 7.95
CA CYS A 19 -8.65 2.71 7.47
C CYS A 19 -8.78 2.70 5.94
N LEU A 20 -7.68 2.54 5.22
CA LEU A 20 -7.68 2.43 3.75
C LEU A 20 -8.42 1.17 3.27
N ALA A 21 -8.26 0.04 3.98
CA ALA A 21 -8.98 -1.20 3.67
C ALA A 21 -10.49 -1.02 3.83
N ASN A 22 -10.92 -0.43 4.94
CA ASN A 22 -12.32 -0.13 5.19
C ASN A 22 -12.87 0.83 4.14
N LEU A 23 -12.11 1.87 3.76
CA LEU A 23 -12.52 2.82 2.74
C LEU A 23 -12.68 2.15 1.37
N ALA A 24 -11.73 1.30 0.96
CA ALA A 24 -11.81 0.54 -0.28
C ALA A 24 -13.04 -0.39 -0.30
N ALA A 25 -13.24 -1.16 0.78
CA ALA A 25 -14.38 -2.07 0.92
C ALA A 25 -15.73 -1.33 0.89
N ARG A 26 -15.84 -0.18 1.57
CA ARG A 26 -17.05 0.68 1.54
C ARG A 26 -17.37 1.21 0.14
N ASN A 27 -16.36 1.36 -0.72
CA ASN A 27 -16.53 1.75 -2.12
C ASN A 27 -16.71 0.55 -3.07
N GLY A 28 -16.92 -0.67 -2.54
CA GLY A 28 -17.16 -1.88 -3.33
C GLY A 28 -15.93 -2.42 -4.04
N LEU A 29 -14.73 -1.97 -3.68
CA LEU A 29 -13.48 -2.46 -4.28
C LEU A 29 -13.03 -3.76 -3.61
N PRO A 30 -12.62 -4.79 -4.37
CA PRO A 30 -11.98 -5.97 -3.79
C PRO A 30 -10.69 -5.55 -3.08
N VAL A 31 -10.59 -5.85 -1.79
CA VAL A 31 -9.43 -5.46 -0.99
C VAL A 31 -9.00 -6.59 -0.07
N GLN A 32 -7.69 -6.80 0.00
CA GLN A 32 -7.03 -7.69 0.96
C GLN A 32 -5.99 -6.90 1.75
N ILE A 33 -5.81 -7.26 3.01
CA ILE A 33 -4.83 -6.62 3.88
C ILE A 33 -3.85 -7.66 4.41
N TRP A 34 -2.56 -7.36 4.27
CA TRP A 34 -1.49 -8.16 4.81
C TRP A 34 -0.91 -7.52 6.07
N SER A 35 -0.54 -8.35 7.04
CA SER A 35 0.22 -7.94 8.21
C SER A 35 1.31 -8.96 8.52
N ARG A 36 2.45 -8.49 9.04
CA ARG A 36 3.59 -9.35 9.42
C ARG A 36 3.26 -10.46 10.43
N ARG A 37 2.20 -10.27 11.23
CA ARG A 37 1.74 -11.24 12.25
C ARG A 37 0.43 -11.93 11.85
N GLY A 38 0.00 -11.74 10.60
CA GLY A 38 -1.21 -12.36 10.06
C GLY A 38 -0.95 -13.80 9.63
N SER A 39 -2.04 -14.54 9.43
CA SER A 39 -2.00 -15.91 8.91
C SER A 39 -1.73 -15.99 7.41
N GLU A 40 -2.15 -14.96 6.66
CA GLU A 40 -2.00 -14.91 5.21
C GLU A 40 -0.58 -14.50 4.78
N SER A 41 -0.08 -15.17 3.74
CA SER A 41 1.21 -14.83 3.16
C SER A 41 1.12 -13.57 2.31
N LEU A 42 2.24 -12.87 2.14
CA LEU A 42 2.30 -11.69 1.26
C LEU A 42 2.04 -12.06 -0.20
N ALA A 43 2.48 -13.25 -0.63
CA ALA A 43 2.23 -13.76 -1.98
C ALA A 43 0.73 -13.96 -2.24
N THR A 44 0.01 -14.57 -1.29
CA THR A 44 -1.44 -14.80 -1.39
C THR A 44 -2.20 -13.48 -1.57
N VAL A 45 -1.83 -12.46 -0.78
CA VAL A 45 -2.47 -11.14 -0.82
C VAL A 45 -2.17 -10.38 -2.12
N LEU A 46 -1.07 -10.70 -2.80
CA LEU A 46 -0.62 -10.01 -4.01
C LEU A 46 -0.94 -10.71 -5.32
N ALA A 47 -1.32 -11.99 -5.30
CA ALA A 47 -1.43 -12.84 -6.48
C ALA A 47 -2.27 -12.23 -7.62
N GLU A 48 -3.32 -11.48 -7.28
CA GLU A 48 -4.21 -10.84 -8.25
C GLU A 48 -4.35 -9.33 -7.99
N ALA A 49 -3.40 -8.71 -7.31
CA ALA A 49 -3.50 -7.29 -6.99
C ALA A 49 -3.16 -6.43 -8.22
N ASP A 50 -4.04 -5.49 -8.56
CA ASP A 50 -3.75 -4.43 -9.54
C ASP A 50 -2.96 -3.29 -8.88
N ILE A 51 -3.25 -3.05 -7.59
CA ILE A 51 -2.67 -1.96 -6.80
C ILE A 51 -2.18 -2.50 -5.46
N LEU A 52 -0.91 -2.25 -5.14
CA LEU A 52 -0.34 -2.41 -3.80
C LEU A 52 -0.31 -1.06 -3.12
N ILE A 53 -0.94 -0.92 -1.95
CA ILE A 53 -0.80 0.25 -1.08
C ILE A 53 0.08 -0.10 0.12
N SER A 54 1.27 0.48 0.17
CA SER A 54 2.18 0.35 1.30
C SER A 54 1.78 1.33 2.40
N ALA A 55 1.34 0.77 3.53
CA ALA A 55 0.91 1.52 4.73
C ALA A 55 1.70 1.08 5.98
N VAL A 56 2.88 0.49 5.80
CA VAL A 56 3.81 0.18 6.89
C VAL A 56 4.53 1.44 7.38
N ALA A 57 5.03 1.42 8.61
CA ALA A 57 5.96 2.45 9.08
C ALA A 57 7.25 2.43 8.24
N ILE A 58 7.96 3.55 8.17
CA ILE A 58 9.17 3.69 7.34
C ILE A 58 10.23 2.61 7.62
N ALA A 59 10.44 2.26 8.91
CA ALA A 59 11.35 1.18 9.30
C ALA A 59 10.98 -0.21 8.75
N GLY A 60 9.73 -0.41 8.31
CA GLY A 60 9.27 -1.64 7.68
C GLY A 60 9.42 -1.68 6.17
N VAL A 61 9.63 -0.54 5.50
CA VAL A 61 9.56 -0.44 4.03
C VAL A 61 10.63 -1.30 3.35
N ARG A 62 11.90 -1.20 3.77
CA ARG A 62 12.99 -1.99 3.17
C ARG A 62 12.79 -3.49 3.34
N GLY A 63 12.38 -3.92 4.54
CA GLY A 63 12.08 -5.33 4.81
C GLY A 63 10.92 -5.85 3.96
N THR A 64 9.88 -5.02 3.77
CA THR A 64 8.78 -5.34 2.85
C THR A 64 9.28 -5.46 1.41
N ILE A 65 10.05 -4.49 0.90
CA ILE A 65 10.63 -4.55 -0.46
C ILE A 65 11.44 -5.83 -0.65
N ALA A 66 12.32 -6.16 0.30
CA ALA A 66 13.14 -7.36 0.24
C ALA A 66 12.29 -8.64 0.18
N GLN A 67 11.20 -8.71 0.95
CA GLN A 67 10.26 -9.85 0.89
C GLN A 67 9.57 -9.94 -0.47
N LEU A 68 9.07 -8.81 -1.02
CA LEU A 68 8.43 -8.82 -2.34
C LEU A 68 9.41 -9.20 -3.46
N GLN A 69 10.69 -8.85 -3.37
CA GLN A 69 11.69 -9.21 -4.38
C GLN A 69 11.97 -10.72 -4.45
N GLN A 70 11.57 -11.48 -3.43
CA GLN A 70 11.62 -12.95 -3.43
C GLN A 70 10.37 -13.58 -4.05
N LEU A 71 9.39 -12.78 -4.46
CA LEU A 71 8.11 -13.23 -4.99
C LEU A 71 7.98 -12.86 -6.46
N GLU A 72 7.25 -13.66 -7.22
CA GLU A 72 6.75 -13.24 -8.51
C GLU A 72 5.58 -12.28 -8.29
N ILE A 73 5.75 -11.03 -8.73
CA ILE A 73 4.72 -9.99 -8.60
C ILE A 73 4.08 -9.71 -9.96
N PRO A 74 2.79 -9.34 -10.01
CA PRO A 74 2.15 -9.03 -11.29
C PRO A 74 2.87 -7.90 -12.03
N PRO A 75 3.16 -8.03 -13.34
CA PRO A 75 3.92 -7.02 -14.09
C PRO A 75 3.17 -5.68 -14.23
N HIS A 76 1.85 -5.71 -14.11
CA HIS A 76 0.98 -4.53 -14.17
C HIS A 76 0.78 -3.83 -12.81
N LEU A 77 1.32 -4.40 -11.72
CA LEU A 77 1.11 -3.93 -10.36
C LEU A 77 1.55 -2.46 -10.21
N THR A 78 0.62 -1.63 -9.76
CA THR A 78 0.92 -0.25 -9.36
C THR A 78 1.21 -0.19 -7.88
N ILE A 79 2.37 0.34 -7.51
CA ILE A 79 2.81 0.51 -6.13
C ILE A 79 2.49 1.94 -5.68
N VAL A 80 1.69 2.07 -4.64
CA VAL A 80 1.35 3.34 -4.00
C VAL A 80 1.89 3.33 -2.58
N THR A 81 2.81 4.22 -2.24
CA THR A 81 3.26 4.36 -0.86
C THR A 81 2.47 5.44 -0.14
N ALA A 82 1.78 5.06 0.93
CA ALA A 82 1.14 5.96 1.88
C ALA A 82 1.98 6.11 3.18
N THR A 83 3.16 5.51 3.22
CA THR A 83 4.15 5.67 4.28
C THR A 83 4.72 7.08 4.22
N LYS A 84 4.91 7.70 5.39
CA LYS A 84 5.57 9.00 5.55
C LYS A 84 6.86 8.85 6.34
N GLY A 85 7.80 9.77 6.14
CA GLY A 85 9.08 9.83 6.84
C GLY A 85 10.28 9.61 5.93
N LEU A 86 11.46 9.53 6.54
CA LEU A 86 12.72 9.22 5.88
C LEU A 86 13.27 7.93 6.47
N ASP A 87 13.82 7.11 5.60
CA ASP A 87 14.52 5.90 6.01
C ASP A 87 15.73 6.28 6.89
N PRO A 88 15.86 5.73 8.10
CA PRO A 88 16.89 6.16 9.06
C PRO A 88 18.31 5.82 8.60
N GLU A 89 18.48 4.83 7.73
CA GLU A 89 19.79 4.41 7.22
C GLU A 89 20.19 5.18 5.97
N THR A 90 19.26 5.36 5.03
CA THR A 90 19.56 5.92 3.70
C THR A 90 19.12 7.38 3.54
N THR A 91 18.35 7.92 4.49
CA THR A 91 17.67 9.23 4.41
C THR A 91 16.75 9.41 3.20
N GLN A 92 16.42 8.32 2.50
CA GLN A 92 15.55 8.35 1.34
C GLN A 92 14.08 8.37 1.74
N THR A 93 13.24 8.95 0.89
CA THR A 93 11.79 8.86 1.04
C THR A 93 11.29 7.46 0.69
N PRO A 94 10.14 7.02 1.23
CA PRO A 94 9.52 5.75 0.86
C PRO A 94 9.33 5.59 -0.65
N TYR A 95 8.96 6.67 -1.36
CA TYR A 95 8.83 6.65 -2.81
C TYR A 95 10.12 6.23 -3.51
N ARG A 96 11.27 6.79 -3.10
CA ARG A 96 12.57 6.44 -3.68
C ARG A 96 12.94 4.99 -3.40
N LEU A 97 12.71 4.51 -2.18
CA LEU A 97 12.93 3.11 -1.83
C LEU A 97 12.11 2.17 -2.73
N TRP A 98 10.80 2.41 -2.86
CA TRP A 98 9.93 1.60 -3.72
C TRP A 98 10.33 1.66 -5.18
N LYS A 99 10.66 2.85 -5.70
CA LYS A 99 11.10 3.02 -7.10
C LYS A 99 12.44 2.34 -7.39
N GLN A 100 13.36 2.29 -6.41
CA GLN A 100 14.62 1.57 -6.54
C GLN A 100 14.43 0.05 -6.46
N GLY A 101 13.57 -0.42 -5.55
CA GLY A 101 13.28 -1.86 -5.40
C GLY A 101 12.54 -2.46 -6.59
N PHE A 102 11.70 -1.65 -7.26
CA PHE A 102 10.85 -2.05 -8.37
C PHE A 102 10.89 -1.01 -9.51
N PRO A 103 12.01 -0.91 -10.26
CA PRO A 103 12.20 0.14 -11.26
C PRO A 103 11.21 0.10 -12.42
N GLN A 104 10.72 -1.08 -12.79
CA GLN A 104 9.80 -1.27 -13.91
C GLN A 104 8.34 -1.00 -13.53
N GLN A 105 8.00 -1.09 -12.25
CA GLN A 105 6.66 -0.88 -11.74
C GLN A 105 6.34 0.61 -11.67
N ARG A 106 5.05 0.93 -11.83
CA ARG A 106 4.56 2.28 -11.58
C ARG A 106 4.56 2.51 -10.08
N SER A 107 5.32 3.51 -9.62
CA SER A 107 5.34 3.94 -8.22
C SER A 107 4.68 5.31 -8.07
N ARG A 108 3.88 5.50 -7.03
CA ARG A 108 3.23 6.76 -6.66
C ARG A 108 3.29 6.98 -5.15
N SER A 109 3.24 8.21 -4.69
CA SER A 109 3.06 8.54 -3.28
C SER A 109 1.66 9.06 -3.02
N LEU A 110 1.02 8.58 -1.95
CA LEU A 110 -0.25 9.09 -1.43
C LEU A 110 0.02 9.85 -0.13
N SER A 111 -0.33 11.14 -0.10
CA SER A 111 -0.16 11.96 1.10
C SER A 111 -1.23 13.05 1.19
N GLY A 112 -1.59 13.41 2.42
CA GLY A 112 -2.60 14.41 2.74
C GLY A 112 -2.78 14.57 4.24
N GLN A 113 -3.68 15.47 4.63
CA GLN A 113 -4.16 15.63 6.00
C GLN A 113 -5.29 14.63 6.25
N ASN A 114 -4.91 13.39 6.60
CA ASN A 114 -5.79 12.23 6.54
C ASN A 114 -5.82 11.48 7.88
N LEU A 115 -6.46 12.04 8.90
CA LEU A 115 -6.57 11.35 10.19
C LEU A 115 -7.46 10.11 10.06
N SER A 116 -6.90 8.94 10.38
CA SER A 116 -7.58 7.65 10.18
C SER A 116 -8.88 7.54 10.98
N LYS A 117 -8.94 8.19 12.15
CA LYS A 117 -10.15 8.22 13.00
C LYS A 117 -11.29 8.99 12.32
N GLU A 118 -10.99 10.15 11.77
CA GLU A 118 -11.96 11.04 11.10
C GLU A 118 -12.49 10.40 9.81
N ILE A 119 -11.61 9.81 9.00
CA ILE A 119 -12.00 9.12 7.77
C ILE A 119 -12.90 7.92 8.08
N ASN A 120 -12.59 7.14 9.12
CA ASN A 120 -13.44 6.02 9.52
C ASN A 120 -14.84 6.48 9.97
N GLN A 121 -14.95 7.69 10.54
CA GLN A 121 -16.21 8.36 10.91
C GLN A 121 -16.94 8.98 9.71
N GLY A 122 -16.37 8.94 8.51
CA GLY A 122 -16.95 9.53 7.30
C GLY A 122 -16.79 11.05 7.23
N LEU A 123 -15.90 11.63 8.03
CA LEU A 123 -15.59 13.06 7.96
C LEU A 123 -14.78 13.37 6.68
N PRO A 124 -14.94 14.58 6.10
CA PRO A 124 -14.21 14.97 4.89
C PRO A 124 -12.69 14.92 5.09
N ALA A 125 -11.98 14.39 4.10
CA ALA A 125 -10.52 14.43 4.03
C ALA A 125 -10.07 14.61 2.57
N ALA A 126 -8.88 15.19 2.38
CA ALA A 126 -8.30 15.42 1.06
C ALA A 126 -6.88 14.86 1.00
N THR A 127 -6.63 14.07 -0.05
CA THR A 127 -5.33 13.45 -0.30
C THR A 127 -4.88 13.72 -1.74
N VAL A 128 -3.57 13.78 -1.94
CA VAL A 128 -2.91 13.88 -3.24
C VAL A 128 -2.23 12.56 -3.56
N ILE A 129 -2.20 12.21 -4.85
CA ILE A 129 -1.39 11.13 -5.41
C ILE A 129 -0.50 11.72 -6.51
N ALA A 130 0.81 11.47 -6.44
CA ALA A 130 1.82 11.93 -7.41
C ALA A 130 2.84 10.83 -7.76
#